data_AF-A0A0Q8HYM0-F1
#
_entry.id   AF-A0A0Q8HYM0-F1
#
_cell.length_a   1.000
_cell.length_b   1.000
_cell.length_c   1.000
_cell.angle_alpha   90.00
_cell.angle_beta   90.00
_cell.angle_gamma   90.00
#
_symmetry.space_group_name_H-M   'P 1'
#
loop_
_entity.id
_entity.type
_entity.pdbx_description
1 polymer ?
#
loop_
_entity_poly.entity_id
_entity_poly.type
_entity_poly.pdbx_seq_one_letter_code
_entity_poly.pdbx_strand_id
1 'polypeptide(L)'
;MRVTALILLALTAAGCSTDDPVVEEPAATPRSSASTDPSTTTGPSATVAPTGFDSASRRLTARERAAMTGVTWHEGCPVPLADLRVVRLTHRDFEGRRRTGRLVVHADAVADVTAIFEKLYDLDYPIRRMVPIEAYDGDDFASIEADNTSAFNCRAITGGTAWSHHSYGRAIDVNPIENPYVYSGGRTDHTGSQSYLDRSRERPGVLLPDSPEVAAFEDAGWFWGGRWTDPVDHQHFSSMPTG
;
A
#
# COMPACT_ATOMS: atom_id res chain seq x y z
N MET A 1 -10.98 -39.13 38.08
CA MET A 1 -11.23 -38.79 39.49
C MET A 1 -11.77 -37.37 39.53
N ARG A 2 -13.02 -37.20 39.98
CA ARG A 2 -13.66 -35.90 40.24
C ARG A 2 -12.96 -35.21 41.41
N VAL A 3 -12.94 -33.87 41.48
CA VAL A 3 -13.54 -33.06 42.57
C VAL A 3 -13.68 -31.60 42.10
N THR A 4 -14.92 -31.13 42.14
CA THR A 4 -15.37 -29.73 42.12
C THR A 4 -15.33 -29.17 43.55
N ALA A 5 -15.01 -27.90 43.76
CA ALA A 5 -15.29 -27.21 45.03
C ALA A 5 -15.72 -25.75 44.80
N LEU A 6 -17.02 -25.51 45.05
CA LEU A 6 -17.66 -24.22 45.34
C LEU A 6 -17.56 -23.94 46.86
N ILE A 7 -17.35 -22.67 47.28
CA ILE A 7 -17.83 -22.07 48.57
C ILE A 7 -17.96 -20.54 48.36
N LEU A 8 -19.15 -19.96 48.23
CA LEU A 8 -19.98 -19.15 49.20
C LEU A 8 -19.24 -18.00 49.94
N LEU A 9 -19.56 -16.72 49.70
CA LEU A 9 -20.67 -15.85 50.19
C LEU A 9 -20.44 -15.21 51.59
N ALA A 10 -20.45 -13.87 51.68
CA ALA A 10 -20.92 -13.13 52.86
C ALA A 10 -21.29 -11.66 52.52
N LEU A 11 -22.42 -11.21 53.05
CA LEU A 11 -23.07 -9.88 52.93
C LEU A 11 -23.02 -9.16 54.30
N THR A 12 -23.25 -7.84 54.32
CA THR A 12 -23.81 -6.92 55.39
C THR A 12 -22.94 -5.65 55.59
N ALA A 13 -23.40 -4.46 56.03
CA ALA A 13 -24.64 -3.66 55.94
C ALA A 13 -24.39 -2.29 56.66
N ALA A 14 -25.17 -1.25 56.32
CA ALA A 14 -25.42 0.04 57.03
C ALA A 14 -24.26 1.08 57.12
N GLY A 15 -24.42 2.41 57.04
CA GLY A 15 -25.57 3.35 56.96
C GLY A 15 -25.17 4.68 57.65
N CYS A 16 -25.57 5.85 57.12
CA CYS A 16 -25.99 7.07 57.88
C CYS A 16 -26.18 8.28 56.94
N SER A 17 -27.36 8.92 57.09
CA SER A 17 -27.82 10.15 56.42
C SER A 17 -27.42 11.42 57.18
N THR A 18 -27.57 12.60 56.56
CA THR A 18 -28.15 13.82 57.18
C THR A 18 -28.57 14.85 56.13
N ASP A 19 -29.70 15.48 56.42
CA ASP A 19 -30.54 16.47 55.73
C ASP A 19 -29.91 17.86 55.40
N ASP A 20 -30.24 18.38 54.20
CA ASP A 20 -30.95 19.64 53.81
C ASP A 20 -30.68 21.01 54.51
N PRO A 21 -30.82 22.19 53.82
CA PRO A 21 -32.11 22.61 53.25
C PRO A 21 -32.16 23.49 51.97
N VAL A 22 -33.40 23.49 51.48
CA VAL A 22 -34.11 24.21 50.41
C VAL A 22 -34.09 25.75 50.53
N VAL A 23 -34.05 26.44 49.38
CA VAL A 23 -34.61 27.79 49.21
C VAL A 23 -35.56 27.81 48.02
N GLU A 24 -36.73 28.37 48.28
CA GLU A 24 -37.99 28.39 47.54
C GLU A 24 -37.99 29.28 46.28
N GLU A 25 -38.81 28.85 45.31
CA GLU A 25 -39.21 29.49 44.06
C GLU A 25 -40.15 30.70 44.28
N PRO A 26 -40.37 31.55 43.26
CA PRO A 26 -41.76 31.71 42.82
C PRO A 26 -41.94 31.75 41.29
N ALA A 27 -43.14 31.30 40.90
CA ALA A 27 -43.59 31.03 39.54
C ALA A 27 -44.33 32.20 38.84
N ALA A 28 -44.62 31.93 37.55
CA ALA A 28 -45.56 32.56 36.59
C ALA A 28 -44.99 33.70 35.72
N THR A 29 -45.20 33.79 34.40
CA THR A 29 -46.26 33.30 33.48
C THR A 29 -45.72 33.36 32.02
N PRO A 30 -46.34 32.72 30.99
CA PRO A 30 -45.74 32.56 29.66
C PRO A 30 -46.02 33.73 28.71
N ARG A 31 -45.11 33.98 27.76
CA ARG A 31 -45.40 34.75 26.54
C ARG A 31 -44.76 34.09 25.32
N SER A 32 -45.64 33.80 24.38
CA SER A 32 -45.39 33.46 22.99
C SER A 32 -44.65 34.60 22.27
N SER A 33 -43.57 34.26 21.58
CA SER A 33 -43.07 34.98 20.41
C SER A 33 -42.47 33.95 19.46
N ALA A 34 -43.17 33.72 18.36
CA ALA A 34 -42.64 33.01 17.20
C ALA A 34 -41.56 33.89 16.54
N SER A 35 -40.33 33.37 16.46
CA SER A 35 -39.32 33.85 15.52
C SER A 35 -39.08 32.76 14.48
N THR A 36 -39.70 32.92 13.31
CA THR A 36 -39.30 32.22 12.09
C THR A 36 -37.99 32.82 11.60
N ASP A 37 -36.87 32.23 11.99
CA ASP A 37 -35.63 32.33 11.22
C ASP A 37 -35.69 31.29 10.10
N PRO A 38 -35.40 31.65 8.83
CA PRO A 38 -35.20 30.66 7.80
C PRO A 38 -33.89 29.92 8.14
N SER A 39 -34.02 28.74 8.75
CA SER A 39 -32.93 27.78 8.81
C SER A 39 -32.59 27.39 7.38
N THR A 40 -31.57 28.03 6.82
CA THR A 40 -30.90 27.55 5.62
C THR A 40 -30.26 26.21 5.98
N THR A 41 -31.04 25.14 5.84
CA THR A 41 -30.54 23.77 5.94
C THR A 41 -29.63 23.54 4.74
N THR A 42 -28.35 23.85 4.88
CA THR A 42 -27.31 23.29 4.03
C THR A 42 -27.30 21.80 4.31
N GLY A 43 -28.07 21.04 3.54
CA GLY A 43 -28.06 19.58 3.60
C GLY A 43 -26.61 19.07 3.41
N PRO A 44 -26.22 17.97 4.06
CA PRO A 44 -24.91 17.38 3.83
C PRO A 44 -24.81 17.02 2.35
N SER A 45 -23.91 17.68 1.64
CA SER A 45 -23.56 17.30 0.27
C SER A 45 -23.00 15.88 0.34
N ALA A 46 -23.77 14.90 -0.13
CA ALA A 46 -23.31 13.53 -0.23
C ALA A 46 -22.17 13.51 -1.26
N THR A 47 -20.93 13.48 -0.78
CA THR A 47 -19.76 13.28 -1.63
C THR A 47 -19.88 11.89 -2.24
N VAL A 48 -20.24 11.84 -3.53
CA VAL A 48 -20.20 10.60 -4.32
C VAL A 48 -18.77 10.08 -4.26
N ALA A 49 -18.58 8.85 -3.78
CA ALA A 49 -17.27 8.24 -3.73
C ALA A 49 -16.72 8.11 -5.16
N PRO A 50 -15.46 8.49 -5.42
CA PRO A 50 -14.88 8.39 -6.75
C PRO A 50 -14.87 6.93 -7.22
N THR A 51 -15.34 6.69 -8.44
CA THR A 51 -15.54 5.35 -9.03
C THR A 51 -14.43 4.92 -9.99
N GLY A 52 -13.54 5.84 -10.37
CA GLY A 52 -12.45 5.58 -11.32
C GLY A 52 -11.07 5.45 -10.69
N PHE A 53 -10.08 5.37 -11.56
CA PHE A 53 -8.69 5.57 -11.20
C PHE A 53 -8.49 7.00 -10.65
N ASP A 54 -7.78 7.09 -9.53
CA ASP A 54 -7.32 8.34 -8.92
C ASP A 54 -5.84 8.18 -8.59
N SER A 55 -5.07 9.23 -8.85
CA SER A 55 -3.66 9.29 -8.49
C SER A 55 -3.31 10.67 -7.96
N ALA A 56 -2.24 10.72 -7.15
CA ALA A 56 -1.60 11.97 -6.80
C ALA A 56 -0.13 11.73 -6.46
N SER A 57 0.72 12.66 -6.85
CA SER A 57 2.13 12.64 -6.48
C SER A 57 2.50 13.84 -5.61
N ARG A 58 3.45 13.66 -4.70
CA ARG A 58 4.01 14.74 -3.89
C ARG A 58 5.44 14.44 -3.46
N ARG A 59 6.14 15.49 -3.01
CA ARG A 59 7.42 15.33 -2.32
C ARG A 59 7.24 14.52 -1.04
N LEU A 60 8.32 13.83 -0.65
CA LEU A 60 8.43 13.19 0.66
C LEU A 60 8.29 14.23 1.78
N THR A 61 7.43 13.93 2.75
CA THR A 61 7.29 14.69 4.00
C THR A 61 8.52 14.49 4.89
N ALA A 62 8.70 15.34 5.91
CA ALA A 62 9.79 15.16 6.88
C ALA A 62 9.72 13.79 7.58
N ARG A 63 8.49 13.32 7.90
CA ARG A 63 8.27 12.00 8.51
C ARG A 63 8.69 10.86 7.59
N GLU A 64 8.34 10.92 6.30
CA GLU A 64 8.73 9.87 5.35
C GLU A 64 10.24 9.88 5.09
N ARG A 65 10.86 11.07 4.99
CA ARG A 65 12.33 11.18 4.89
C ARG A 65 13.03 10.52 6.08
N ALA A 66 12.53 10.77 7.29
CA ALA A 66 13.06 10.15 8.50
C ALA A 66 12.84 8.63 8.53
N ALA A 67 11.69 8.14 8.07
CA ALA A 67 11.41 6.71 8.00
C ALA A 67 12.27 5.97 6.96
N MET A 68 12.65 6.63 5.87
CA MET A 68 13.50 6.05 4.82
C MET A 68 14.99 6.06 5.18
N THR A 69 15.45 7.08 5.92
CA THR A 69 16.88 7.29 6.18
C THR A 69 17.44 6.23 7.13
N GLY A 70 18.48 5.53 6.69
CA GLY A 70 19.04 4.36 7.36
C GLY A 70 18.28 3.05 7.10
N VAL A 71 17.21 3.09 6.30
CA VAL A 71 16.34 1.95 6.01
C VAL A 71 16.35 1.63 4.51
N THR A 72 15.57 2.36 3.71
CA THR A 72 15.53 2.22 2.24
C THR A 72 16.40 3.25 1.53
N TRP A 73 16.95 4.23 2.26
CA TRP A 73 17.85 5.26 1.77
C TRP A 73 18.98 5.51 2.76
N HIS A 74 20.20 5.72 2.27
CA HIS A 74 21.34 6.12 3.10
C HIS A 74 22.33 6.98 2.28
N GLU A 75 23.33 7.55 2.94
CA GLU A 75 24.43 8.24 2.25
C GLU A 75 25.14 7.27 1.29
N GLY A 76 25.38 7.72 0.06
CA GLY A 76 25.92 6.89 -1.02
C GLY A 76 24.87 6.36 -2.00
N CYS A 77 23.58 6.43 -1.66
CA CYS A 77 22.52 6.13 -2.61
C CYS A 77 22.58 7.05 -3.84
N PRO A 78 22.32 6.54 -5.05
CA PRO A 78 22.55 7.29 -6.28
C PRO A 78 21.52 8.40 -6.52
N VAL A 79 20.42 8.43 -5.74
CA VAL A 79 19.35 9.42 -5.85
C VAL A 79 19.12 10.09 -4.49
N PRO A 80 19.14 11.43 -4.41
CA PRO A 80 18.83 12.13 -3.17
C PRO A 80 17.33 12.09 -2.87
N LEU A 81 16.95 12.10 -1.58
CA LEU A 81 15.54 12.15 -1.14
C LEU A 81 14.76 13.36 -1.72
N ALA A 82 15.43 14.41 -2.19
CA ALA A 82 14.79 15.57 -2.84
C ALA A 82 14.15 15.20 -4.19
N ASP A 83 14.70 14.19 -4.87
CA ASP A 83 14.28 13.78 -6.21
C ASP A 83 13.28 12.63 -6.18
N LEU A 84 13.00 12.06 -5.00
CA LEU A 84 11.96 11.06 -4.82
C LEU A 84 10.57 11.68 -4.60
N ARG A 85 9.55 10.96 -5.05
CA ARG A 85 8.13 11.31 -4.91
C ARG A 85 7.37 10.12 -4.35
N VAL A 86 6.42 10.40 -3.47
CA VAL A 86 5.36 9.45 -3.11
C VAL A 86 4.29 9.59 -4.17
N VAL A 87 3.95 8.50 -4.83
CA VAL A 87 2.84 8.42 -5.79
C VAL A 87 1.76 7.55 -5.16
N ARG A 88 0.61 8.16 -4.85
CA ARG A 88 -0.60 7.47 -4.41
C ARG A 88 -1.35 7.01 -5.65
N LEU A 89 -1.71 5.74 -5.71
CA LEU A 89 -2.34 5.11 -6.87
C LEU A 89 -3.56 4.32 -6.44
N THR A 90 -4.63 4.43 -7.21
CA THR A 90 -5.76 3.51 -7.10
C THR A 90 -5.42 2.21 -7.81
N HIS A 91 -5.73 1.06 -7.22
CA HIS A 91 -5.61 -0.26 -7.84
C HIS A 91 -6.81 -1.13 -7.48
N ARG A 92 -6.90 -2.32 -8.08
CA ARG A 92 -7.87 -3.35 -7.69
C ARG A 92 -7.16 -4.44 -6.93
N ASP A 93 -7.76 -4.94 -5.85
CA ASP A 93 -7.27 -6.16 -5.21
C ASP A 93 -7.72 -7.43 -5.96
N PHE A 94 -7.28 -8.59 -5.49
CA PHE A 94 -7.64 -9.89 -6.07
C PHE A 94 -9.14 -10.21 -6.00
N GLU A 95 -9.91 -9.49 -5.18
CA GLU A 95 -11.37 -9.56 -5.16
C GLU A 95 -12.03 -8.47 -6.03
N GLY A 96 -11.25 -7.75 -6.84
CA GLY A 96 -11.71 -6.69 -7.75
C GLY A 96 -12.08 -5.37 -7.05
N ARG A 97 -11.80 -5.24 -5.75
CA ARG A 97 -12.22 -4.07 -4.95
C ARG A 97 -11.24 -2.94 -5.14
N ARG A 98 -11.76 -1.72 -5.24
CA ARG A 98 -10.95 -0.49 -5.30
C ARG A 98 -10.13 -0.33 -4.02
N ARG A 99 -8.83 -0.15 -4.20
CA ARG A 99 -7.82 0.07 -3.15
C ARG A 99 -6.95 1.26 -3.49
N THR A 100 -6.21 1.72 -2.50
CA THR A 100 -5.23 2.78 -2.66
C THR A 100 -3.90 2.31 -2.11
N GLY A 101 -2.86 2.40 -2.93
CA GLY A 101 -1.49 2.07 -2.60
C GLY A 101 -0.57 3.26 -2.73
N ARG A 102 0.69 3.08 -2.33
CA ARG A 102 1.75 4.08 -2.51
C ARG A 102 3.01 3.43 -3.02
N LEU A 103 3.64 4.08 -3.99
CA LEU A 103 5.00 3.82 -4.43
C LEU A 103 5.87 5.03 -4.14
N VAL A 104 7.16 4.79 -3.90
CA VAL A 104 8.19 5.84 -3.91
C VAL A 104 9.01 5.65 -5.16
N VAL A 105 9.05 6.67 -6.02
CA VAL A 105 9.74 6.65 -7.32
C VAL A 105 10.51 7.95 -7.52
N HIS A 106 11.41 7.97 -8.51
CA HIS A 106 12.08 9.19 -8.94
C HIS A 106 11.06 10.16 -9.57
N ALA A 107 11.33 11.46 -9.47
CA ALA A 107 10.39 12.50 -9.91
C ALA A 107 10.06 12.44 -11.41
N ASP A 108 10.99 11.99 -12.24
CA ASP A 108 10.77 11.83 -13.69
C ASP A 108 9.93 10.61 -14.05
N ALA A 109 9.96 9.55 -13.24
CA ALA A 109 9.17 8.33 -13.44
C ALA A 109 7.68 8.49 -13.07
N VAL A 110 7.30 9.59 -12.41
CA VAL A 110 5.93 9.78 -11.90
C VAL A 110 4.87 9.71 -13.00
N ALA A 111 5.14 10.32 -14.15
CA ALA A 111 4.19 10.36 -15.26
C ALA A 111 3.93 8.96 -15.82
N ASP A 112 5.01 8.23 -16.12
CA ASP A 112 4.94 6.86 -16.64
C ASP A 112 4.25 5.93 -15.65
N VAL A 113 4.67 5.95 -14.39
CA VAL A 113 4.07 5.14 -13.32
C VAL A 113 2.57 5.41 -13.19
N THR A 114 2.16 6.68 -13.28
CA THR A 114 0.74 7.02 -13.22
C THR A 114 -0.04 6.44 -14.40
N ALA A 115 0.48 6.59 -15.62
CA ALA A 115 -0.16 6.09 -16.83
C ALA A 115 -0.20 4.56 -16.89
N ILE A 116 0.87 3.89 -16.47
CA ILE A 116 0.95 2.43 -16.38
C ILE A 116 -0.12 1.91 -15.43
N PHE A 117 -0.22 2.46 -14.22
CA PHE A 117 -1.17 1.97 -13.22
C PHE A 117 -2.62 2.33 -13.55
N GLU A 118 -2.86 3.40 -14.30
CA GLU A 118 -4.17 3.68 -14.89
C GLU A 118 -4.57 2.58 -15.87
N LYS A 119 -3.69 2.22 -16.82
CA LYS A 119 -3.90 1.10 -17.74
C LYS A 119 -4.16 -0.21 -16.99
N LEU A 120 -3.36 -0.54 -15.97
CA LEU A 120 -3.57 -1.75 -15.16
C LEU A 120 -4.94 -1.74 -14.44
N TYR A 121 -5.38 -0.58 -13.95
CA TYR A 121 -6.68 -0.43 -13.31
C TYR A 121 -7.84 -0.67 -14.30
N ASP A 122 -7.70 -0.19 -15.53
CA ASP A 122 -8.68 -0.35 -16.61
C ASP A 122 -8.73 -1.79 -17.15
N LEU A 123 -7.61 -2.51 -17.09
CA LEU A 123 -7.51 -3.94 -17.42
C LEU A 123 -8.04 -4.87 -16.32
N ASP A 124 -8.54 -4.32 -15.21
CA ASP A 124 -8.92 -5.07 -14.01
C ASP A 124 -7.78 -5.94 -13.43
N TYR A 125 -6.51 -5.59 -13.70
CA TYR A 125 -5.36 -6.35 -13.20
C TYR A 125 -5.28 -6.27 -11.66
N PRO A 126 -5.30 -7.42 -10.95
CA PRO A 126 -5.30 -7.42 -9.50
C PRO A 126 -3.90 -7.16 -8.95
N ILE A 127 -3.81 -6.33 -7.93
CA ILE A 127 -2.59 -6.06 -7.16
C ILE A 127 -2.87 -6.39 -5.70
N ARG A 128 -2.07 -7.28 -5.10
CA ARG A 128 -2.36 -7.72 -3.72
C ARG A 128 -2.11 -6.61 -2.71
N ARG A 129 -1.01 -5.90 -2.88
CA ARG A 129 -0.56 -4.86 -1.98
C ARG A 129 0.39 -3.90 -2.69
N MET A 130 0.39 -2.65 -2.23
CA MET A 130 1.30 -1.62 -2.72
C MET A 130 1.63 -0.65 -1.59
N VAL A 131 2.70 -0.97 -0.87
CA VAL A 131 3.17 -0.26 0.32
C VAL A 131 4.68 0.02 0.17
N PRO A 132 5.17 1.24 0.50
CA PRO A 132 6.60 1.54 0.47
C PRO A 132 7.43 0.59 1.35
N ILE A 133 8.66 0.27 0.91
CA ILE A 133 9.48 -0.79 1.54
C ILE A 133 9.90 -0.44 2.97
N GLU A 134 9.92 0.83 3.38
CA GLU A 134 10.21 1.18 4.78
C GLU A 134 9.20 0.61 5.79
N ALA A 135 8.03 0.14 5.35
CA ALA A 135 7.08 -0.60 6.19
C ALA A 135 7.56 -2.03 6.52
N TYR A 136 8.60 -2.51 5.84
CA TYR A 136 9.25 -3.81 6.03
C TYR A 136 10.71 -3.62 6.45
N ASP A 137 11.06 -2.49 7.06
CA ASP A 137 12.43 -2.18 7.53
C ASP A 137 13.51 -2.28 6.43
N GLY A 138 13.15 -2.08 5.16
CA GLY A 138 14.10 -2.20 4.04
C GLY A 138 14.27 -3.62 3.51
N ASP A 139 13.65 -4.62 4.17
CA ASP A 139 13.79 -6.04 3.85
C ASP A 139 12.96 -6.40 2.61
N ASP A 140 13.69 -6.61 1.52
CA ASP A 140 13.18 -7.04 0.22
C ASP A 140 12.47 -8.40 0.32
N PHE A 141 13.05 -9.35 1.06
CA PHE A 141 12.51 -10.70 1.21
C PHE A 141 11.18 -10.65 1.99
N ALA A 142 11.11 -9.89 3.08
CA ALA A 142 9.87 -9.71 3.84
C ALA A 142 8.78 -8.99 3.01
N SER A 143 9.16 -8.03 2.16
CA SER A 143 8.25 -7.37 1.22
C SER A 143 7.69 -8.36 0.19
N ILE A 144 8.53 -9.26 -0.34
CA ILE A 144 8.09 -10.29 -1.30
C ILE A 144 7.18 -11.33 -0.63
N GLU A 145 7.49 -11.81 0.57
CA GLU A 145 6.62 -12.74 1.31
C GLU A 145 5.24 -12.14 1.62
N ALA A 146 5.14 -10.82 1.66
CA ALA A 146 3.88 -10.07 1.79
C ALA A 146 3.17 -9.82 0.45
N ASP A 147 3.75 -10.29 -0.67
CA ASP A 147 3.34 -10.06 -2.05
C ASP A 147 3.12 -8.58 -2.37
N ASN A 148 4.10 -7.77 -1.98
CA ASN A 148 4.02 -6.34 -2.07
C ASN A 148 4.59 -5.82 -3.39
N THR A 149 3.71 -5.19 -4.20
CA THR A 149 4.16 -4.39 -5.34
C THR A 149 4.93 -3.18 -4.82
N SER A 150 6.18 -3.03 -5.25
CA SER A 150 7.15 -2.14 -4.62
C SER A 150 8.02 -1.42 -5.65
N ALA A 151 8.71 -0.36 -5.23
CA ALA A 151 9.55 0.46 -6.10
C ALA A 151 10.87 0.82 -5.41
N PHE A 152 11.06 2.06 -4.95
CA PHE A 152 12.35 2.48 -4.41
C PHE A 152 12.82 1.66 -3.18
N ASN A 153 14.00 1.07 -3.31
CA ASN A 153 14.78 0.48 -2.24
C ASN A 153 16.27 0.57 -2.62
N CYS A 154 17.04 1.41 -1.93
CA CYS A 154 18.44 1.61 -2.24
C CYS A 154 19.29 0.47 -1.68
N ARG A 155 19.75 -0.40 -2.57
CA ARG A 155 20.56 -1.58 -2.24
C ARG A 155 21.39 -2.01 -3.44
N ALA A 156 22.41 -2.82 -3.18
CA ALA A 156 23.09 -3.52 -4.26
C ALA A 156 22.13 -4.52 -4.94
N ILE A 157 22.43 -4.86 -6.20
CA ILE A 157 21.82 -5.99 -6.89
C ILE A 157 22.06 -7.29 -6.12
N THR A 158 21.15 -8.23 -6.25
CA THR A 158 21.27 -9.55 -5.63
C THR A 158 22.55 -10.25 -6.09
N GLY A 159 23.41 -10.64 -5.14
CA GLY A 159 24.67 -11.33 -5.43
C GLY A 159 25.80 -10.45 -6.00
N GLY A 160 25.64 -9.12 -6.06
CA GLY A 160 26.65 -8.21 -6.60
C GLY A 160 26.84 -6.93 -5.78
N THR A 161 27.61 -5.98 -6.32
CA THR A 161 27.93 -4.69 -5.68
C THR A 161 27.42 -3.47 -6.46
N ALA A 162 26.94 -3.66 -7.69
CA ALA A 162 26.31 -2.58 -8.46
C ALA A 162 24.96 -2.21 -7.84
N TRP A 163 24.51 -0.97 -8.05
CA TRP A 163 23.20 -0.54 -7.57
C TRP A 163 22.06 -1.25 -8.29
N SER A 164 21.09 -1.75 -7.53
CA SER A 164 19.81 -2.19 -8.08
C SER A 164 19.10 -1.04 -8.79
N HIS A 165 18.33 -1.33 -9.84
CA HIS A 165 17.50 -0.34 -10.52
C HIS A 165 16.49 0.32 -9.57
N HIS A 166 16.07 -0.40 -8.52
CA HIS A 166 15.24 0.15 -7.44
C HIS A 166 15.92 1.30 -6.68
N SER A 167 17.26 1.32 -6.61
CA SER A 167 18.03 2.40 -5.98
C SER A 167 17.93 3.73 -6.72
N TYR A 168 17.51 3.70 -7.99
CA TYR A 168 17.32 4.89 -8.81
C TYR A 168 15.87 5.38 -8.79
N GLY A 169 14.95 4.66 -8.14
CA GLY A 169 13.51 4.98 -8.15
C GLY A 169 12.88 4.85 -9.54
N ARG A 170 13.46 4.03 -10.42
CA ARG A 170 13.02 3.78 -11.80
C ARG A 170 12.75 2.31 -12.09
N ALA A 171 12.39 1.58 -11.04
CA ALA A 171 11.99 0.17 -11.12
C ALA A 171 10.76 -0.10 -10.25
N ILE A 172 9.97 -1.08 -10.68
CA ILE A 172 8.79 -1.57 -9.98
C ILE A 172 8.80 -3.09 -10.05
N ASP A 173 8.59 -3.73 -8.91
CA ASP A 173 8.29 -5.15 -8.82
C ASP A 173 6.78 -5.32 -8.60
N VAL A 174 6.12 -6.14 -9.41
CA VAL A 174 4.64 -6.30 -9.41
C VAL A 174 4.25 -7.71 -8.98
N ASN A 175 3.45 -7.81 -7.90
CA ASN A 175 2.94 -9.07 -7.33
C ASN A 175 4.00 -10.19 -7.32
N PRO A 176 5.05 -10.04 -6.50
CA PRO A 176 6.24 -10.87 -6.59
C PRO A 176 6.00 -12.36 -6.29
N ILE A 177 4.89 -12.71 -5.62
CA ILE A 177 4.50 -14.12 -5.44
C ILE A 177 4.00 -14.72 -6.76
N GLU A 178 3.12 -14.02 -7.48
CA GLU A 178 2.63 -14.44 -8.82
C GLU A 178 3.69 -14.33 -9.92
N ASN A 179 4.66 -13.43 -9.74
CA ASN A 179 5.69 -13.11 -10.73
C ASN A 179 7.10 -13.27 -10.16
N PRO A 180 7.55 -14.50 -9.87
CA PRO A 180 8.80 -14.69 -9.16
C PRO A 180 10.05 -14.29 -9.95
N TYR A 181 11.08 -13.93 -9.19
CA TYR A 181 12.46 -14.10 -9.61
C TYR A 181 12.80 -15.60 -9.69
N VAL A 182 13.35 -16.02 -10.83
CA VAL A 182 13.67 -17.41 -11.16
C VAL A 182 15.16 -17.52 -11.48
N TYR A 183 15.87 -18.24 -10.63
CA TYR A 183 17.29 -18.56 -10.81
C TYR A 183 17.51 -19.54 -11.96
N SER A 184 18.75 -19.56 -12.48
CA SER A 184 19.26 -20.64 -13.31
C SER A 184 18.88 -22.01 -12.74
N GLY A 185 18.23 -22.84 -13.56
CA GLY A 185 17.69 -24.14 -13.14
C GLY A 185 16.23 -24.15 -12.69
N GLY A 186 15.52 -23.01 -12.78
CA GLY A 186 14.06 -22.95 -12.59
C GLY A 186 13.59 -22.91 -11.13
N ARG A 187 14.46 -22.50 -10.21
CA ARG A 187 14.15 -22.39 -8.77
C ARG A 187 13.80 -20.94 -8.41
N THR A 188 12.96 -20.78 -7.40
CA THR A 188 12.70 -19.51 -6.69
C THR A 188 12.86 -19.73 -5.19
N ASP A 189 13.21 -18.67 -4.45
CA ASP A 189 13.44 -18.74 -3.01
C ASP A 189 12.14 -18.61 -2.19
N HIS A 190 11.06 -18.14 -2.82
CA HIS A 190 9.77 -17.91 -2.16
C HIS A 190 8.85 -19.11 -2.34
N THR A 191 8.45 -19.75 -1.22
CA THR A 191 7.62 -20.97 -1.28
C THR A 191 6.26 -20.71 -1.93
N GLY A 192 5.67 -19.54 -1.66
CA GLY A 192 4.40 -19.12 -2.29
C GLY A 192 4.47 -19.06 -3.81
N SER A 193 5.65 -18.77 -4.36
CA SER A 193 5.89 -18.62 -5.79
C SER A 193 6.05 -19.93 -6.54
N GLN A 194 6.26 -21.06 -5.86
CA GLN A 194 6.51 -22.35 -6.52
C GLN A 194 5.39 -22.75 -7.48
N SER A 195 4.14 -22.46 -7.11
CA SER A 195 2.98 -22.72 -7.98
C SER A 195 2.96 -21.83 -9.22
N TYR A 196 3.71 -20.73 -9.24
CA TYR A 196 3.78 -19.72 -10.31
C TYR A 196 4.95 -19.91 -11.28
N LEU A 197 5.78 -20.94 -11.07
CA LEU A 197 6.84 -21.34 -12.00
C LEU A 197 6.28 -21.91 -13.31
N ASP A 198 5.15 -22.64 -13.25
CA ASP A 198 4.41 -23.02 -14.46
C ASP A 198 3.61 -21.83 -14.98
N ARG A 199 4.11 -21.23 -16.05
CA ARG A 199 3.50 -20.08 -16.73
C ARG A 199 2.67 -20.46 -17.96
N SER A 200 2.38 -21.76 -18.17
CA SER A 200 1.50 -22.22 -19.25
C SER A 200 0.02 -21.92 -19.00
N ARG A 201 -0.33 -21.50 -17.79
CA ARG A 201 -1.71 -21.19 -17.37
C ARG A 201 -1.85 -19.72 -17.03
N GLU A 202 -2.81 -19.08 -17.68
CA GLU A 202 -3.29 -17.76 -17.28
C GLU A 202 -3.92 -17.85 -15.89
N ARG A 203 -3.49 -16.95 -15.00
CA ARG A 203 -4.02 -16.79 -13.65
C ARG A 203 -4.05 -15.30 -13.30
N PRO A 204 -5.00 -14.86 -12.47
CA PRO A 204 -5.03 -13.48 -12.00
C PRO A 204 -3.68 -13.07 -11.39
N GLY A 205 -3.17 -11.90 -11.77
CA GLY A 205 -1.90 -11.37 -11.25
C GLY A 205 -0.63 -11.89 -11.95
N VAL A 206 -0.71 -12.88 -12.83
CA VAL A 206 0.44 -13.43 -13.56
C VAL A 206 0.72 -12.62 -14.83
N LEU A 207 1.94 -12.09 -14.96
CA LEU A 207 2.42 -11.34 -16.12
C LEU A 207 2.97 -12.27 -17.22
N LEU A 208 2.46 -12.16 -18.45
CA LEU A 208 2.91 -12.99 -19.57
C LEU A 208 3.52 -12.13 -20.69
N PRO A 209 4.48 -12.64 -21.49
CA PRO A 209 5.23 -11.84 -22.47
C PRO A 209 4.42 -11.02 -23.48
N ASP A 210 3.21 -11.46 -23.81
CA ASP A 210 2.32 -10.81 -24.78
C ASP A 210 1.02 -10.32 -24.12
N SER A 211 1.01 -10.21 -22.80
CA SER A 211 -0.14 -9.74 -22.03
C SER A 211 -0.29 -8.21 -22.14
N PRO A 212 -1.53 -7.67 -22.13
CA PRO A 212 -1.75 -6.23 -22.17
C PRO A 212 -1.14 -5.50 -20.97
N GLU A 213 -0.95 -6.18 -19.84
CA GLU A 213 -0.31 -5.66 -18.65
C GLU A 213 1.18 -5.42 -18.86
N VAL A 214 1.91 -6.38 -19.45
CA VAL A 214 3.32 -6.19 -19.83
C VAL A 214 3.44 -5.09 -20.89
N ALA A 215 2.54 -5.09 -21.89
CA ALA A 215 2.52 -4.05 -22.92
C ALA A 215 2.30 -2.63 -22.33
N ALA A 216 1.52 -2.50 -21.25
CA ALA A 216 1.32 -1.21 -20.59
C ALA A 216 2.64 -0.58 -20.10
N PHE A 217 3.57 -1.38 -19.59
CA PHE A 217 4.92 -0.95 -19.21
C PHE A 217 5.80 -0.70 -20.43
N GLU A 218 5.82 -1.60 -21.40
CA GLU A 218 6.67 -1.49 -22.58
C GLU A 218 6.33 -0.28 -23.46
N ASP A 219 5.05 0.04 -23.60
CA ASP A 219 4.56 1.27 -24.26
C ASP A 219 5.09 2.55 -23.59
N ALA A 220 5.37 2.50 -22.29
CA ALA A 220 5.95 3.60 -21.53
C ALA A 220 7.49 3.60 -21.57
N GLY A 221 8.10 2.68 -22.32
CA GLY A 221 9.55 2.54 -22.44
C GLY A 221 10.20 1.78 -21.28
N TRP A 222 9.43 1.03 -20.48
CA TRP A 222 9.95 0.20 -19.40
C TRP A 222 10.24 -1.21 -19.89
N PHE A 223 11.41 -1.74 -19.54
CA PHE A 223 11.83 -3.09 -19.88
C PHE A 223 11.35 -4.08 -18.83
N TRP A 224 10.87 -5.24 -19.28
CA TRP A 224 10.42 -6.32 -18.41
C TRP A 224 11.52 -7.36 -18.17
N GLY A 225 11.80 -7.66 -16.89
CA GLY A 225 12.76 -8.67 -16.48
C GLY A 225 12.37 -10.10 -16.82
N GLY A 226 11.09 -10.34 -17.12
CA GLY A 226 10.62 -11.62 -17.67
C GLY A 226 11.18 -11.95 -19.06
N ARG A 227 11.83 -10.99 -19.73
CA ARG A 227 12.54 -11.21 -21.01
C ARG A 227 14.04 -11.54 -20.84
N TRP A 228 14.57 -11.51 -19.62
CA TRP A 228 15.97 -11.89 -19.37
C TRP A 228 16.18 -13.40 -19.54
N THR A 229 17.44 -13.82 -19.65
CA THR A 229 17.80 -15.24 -19.86
C THR A 229 18.29 -15.94 -18.61
N ASP A 230 19.07 -15.25 -17.77
CA ASP A 230 19.58 -15.79 -16.50
C ASP A 230 20.05 -14.63 -15.61
N PRO A 231 19.41 -14.37 -14.46
CA PRO A 231 18.12 -14.90 -14.02
C PRO A 231 16.95 -14.43 -14.91
N VAL A 232 15.76 -15.01 -14.72
CA VAL A 232 14.50 -14.43 -15.24
C VAL A 232 13.78 -13.75 -14.08
N ASP A 233 13.40 -12.48 -14.23
CA ASP A 233 12.79 -11.70 -13.14
C ASP A 233 11.39 -11.21 -13.52
N HIS A 234 10.38 -12.06 -13.30
CA HIS A 234 9.03 -11.80 -13.82
C HIS A 234 8.32 -10.61 -13.16
N GLN A 235 8.67 -10.27 -11.92
CA GLN A 235 8.11 -9.13 -11.19
C GLN A 235 8.62 -7.80 -11.75
N HIS A 236 9.83 -7.81 -12.31
CA HIS A 236 10.63 -6.60 -12.45
C HIS A 236 10.34 -5.83 -13.73
N PHE A 237 10.10 -4.54 -13.58
CA PHE A 237 10.12 -3.58 -14.69
C PHE A 237 11.03 -2.42 -14.35
N SER A 238 11.79 -1.92 -15.33
CA SER A 238 12.56 -0.69 -15.15
C SER A 238 12.70 0.12 -16.43
N SER A 239 12.78 1.44 -16.30
CA SER A 239 13.00 2.36 -17.42
C SER A 239 14.49 2.52 -17.79
N MET A 240 15.34 1.65 -17.25
CA MET A 240 16.79 1.67 -17.46
C MET A 240 17.17 0.40 -18.21
N PRO A 241 18.01 0.49 -19.26
CA PRO A 241 18.48 -0.70 -19.97
C PRO A 241 19.18 -1.65 -18.99
N THR A 242 18.93 -2.94 -19.15
CA THR A 242 19.78 -3.96 -18.54
C THR A 242 21.09 -4.03 -19.31
N GLY A 243 22.20 -3.82 -18.60
CA GLY A 243 23.55 -3.93 -19.14
C GLY A 243 23.96 -5.36 -19.44
#